data_AF-A0A5C6X4N1-F1
#
_entry.id   AF-A0A5C6X4N1-F1
#
_cell.length_a   1.000
_cell.length_b   1.000
_cell.length_c   1.000
_cell.angle_alpha   90.00
_cell.angle_beta   90.00
_cell.angle_gamma   90.00
#
_symmetry.space_group_name_H-M   'P 1'
#
loop_
_entity.id
_entity.type
_entity.pdbx_description
1 polymer ?
#
loop_
_entity_poly.entity_id
_entity_poly.type
_entity_poly.pdbx_seq_one_letter_code
_entity_poly.pdbx_strand_id
1 'polypeptide(L)'
;MTQSKAHSSPTTDENVEMIEIYATANFAEMQILTDIFDEEQIGYLTREMEMSMMPVHVGGHDEVRLAVESGRVDQARGLIQQAIVDEAIPGDGHFIEQD
;
A
#
# COMPACT_ATOMS: atom_id res chain seq x y z
N MET A 1 -29.54 12.69 40.71
CA MET A 1 -28.41 13.34 40.04
C MET A 1 -28.13 12.56 38.77
N THR A 2 -28.70 13.02 37.67
CA THR A 2 -28.50 12.52 36.30
C THR A 2 -27.28 13.17 35.67
N GLN A 3 -26.72 12.54 34.63
CA GLN A 3 -25.59 12.94 33.75
C GLN A 3 -24.22 12.38 34.19
N SER A 4 -23.40 11.75 33.36
CA SER A 4 -23.45 11.47 31.92
C SER A 4 -22.57 10.25 31.64
N LYS A 5 -23.10 9.24 30.93
CA LYS A 5 -22.27 8.28 30.21
C LYS A 5 -21.73 9.00 28.99
N ALA A 6 -20.43 9.31 28.96
CA ALA A 6 -19.75 9.68 27.72
C ALA A 6 -19.77 8.44 26.82
N HIS A 7 -20.73 8.40 25.91
CA HIS A 7 -20.82 7.42 24.85
C HIS A 7 -19.96 7.96 23.72
N SER A 8 -18.67 7.63 23.74
CA SER A 8 -17.78 7.93 22.61
C SER A 8 -17.49 6.62 21.89
N SER A 9 -18.27 6.34 20.85
CA SER A 9 -17.95 5.49 19.68
C SER A 9 -19.16 5.52 18.74
N PRO A 10 -19.03 5.43 17.41
CA PRO A 10 -17.81 5.44 16.57
C PRO A 10 -17.83 6.59 15.54
N THR A 11 -16.70 7.24 15.26
CA THR A 11 -16.53 7.89 13.95
C THR A 11 -16.25 6.78 12.95
N THR A 12 -17.31 6.21 12.40
CA THR A 12 -17.26 5.35 11.22
C THR A 12 -16.82 6.23 10.06
N ASP A 13 -15.52 6.24 9.79
CA ASP A 13 -15.01 6.73 8.52
C ASP A 13 -15.57 5.79 7.44
N GLU A 14 -16.24 6.38 6.46
CA GLU A 14 -16.90 5.72 5.36
C GLU A 14 -15.90 4.77 4.68
N ASN A 15 -16.24 3.50 4.46
CA ASN A 15 -15.39 2.46 3.84
C ASN A 15 -14.30 3.02 2.91
N VAL A 16 -13.11 3.30 3.46
CA VAL A 16 -12.01 3.85 2.68
C VAL A 16 -11.53 2.75 1.76
N GLU A 17 -11.79 2.93 0.46
CA GLU A 17 -11.41 1.97 -0.56
C GLU A 17 -9.89 2.02 -0.76
N MET A 18 -9.24 0.91 -0.43
CA MET A 18 -7.80 0.73 -0.63
C MET A 18 -7.56 0.08 -2.00
N ILE A 19 -6.74 0.74 -2.79
CA ILE A 19 -6.42 0.38 -4.16
C ILE A 19 -4.96 -0.06 -4.23
N GLU A 20 -4.72 -1.32 -4.65
CA GLU A 20 -3.36 -1.82 -4.93
C GLU A 20 -2.78 -1.10 -6.16
N ILE A 21 -1.61 -0.48 -6.01
CA ILE A 21 -1.00 0.36 -7.04
C ILE A 21 0.36 -0.16 -7.52
N TYR A 22 1.07 -0.94 -6.71
CA TYR A 22 2.44 -1.36 -7.00
C TYR A 22 2.75 -2.70 -6.33
N ALA A 23 3.53 -3.55 -7.00
CA ALA A 23 3.98 -4.84 -6.48
C ALA A 23 5.49 -4.99 -6.71
N THR A 24 6.19 -5.53 -5.72
CA THR A 24 7.62 -5.80 -5.82
C THR A 24 8.00 -7.03 -5.01
N ALA A 25 8.93 -7.84 -5.52
CA ALA A 25 9.57 -8.92 -4.76
C ALA A 25 10.74 -8.38 -3.89
N ASN A 26 11.12 -7.12 -4.08
CA ASN A 26 12.19 -6.48 -3.35
C ASN A 26 11.66 -5.83 -2.06
N PHE A 27 11.74 -6.56 -0.94
CA PHE A 27 11.27 -6.07 0.36
C PHE A 27 11.97 -4.78 0.83
N ALA A 28 13.22 -4.55 0.44
CA ALA A 28 13.93 -3.32 0.78
C ALA A 28 13.37 -2.12 0.00
N GLU A 29 13.02 -2.31 -1.28
CA GLU A 29 12.31 -1.30 -2.08
C GLU A 29 10.95 -0.96 -1.43
N MET A 30 10.19 -1.97 -1.00
CA MET A 30 8.93 -1.75 -0.30
C MET A 30 9.10 -0.93 0.98
N GLN A 31 10.12 -1.24 1.80
CA GLN A 31 10.38 -0.50 3.03
C GLN A 31 10.68 1.00 2.75
N ILE A 32 11.48 1.28 1.72
CA ILE A 32 11.80 2.67 1.34
C ILE A 32 10.53 3.38 0.87
N LEU A 33 9.69 2.71 0.08
CA LEU A 33 8.41 3.28 -0.37
C LEU A 33 7.47 3.61 0.79
N THR A 34 7.37 2.73 1.79
CA THR A 34 6.55 2.98 2.97
C THR A 34 7.08 4.14 3.81
N ASP A 35 8.41 4.27 3.94
CA ASP A 35 9.03 5.40 4.64
C ASP A 35 8.72 6.73 3.93
N ILE A 36 8.81 6.77 2.60
CA ILE A 36 8.43 7.95 1.79
C ILE A 36 6.94 8.29 1.99
N PHE A 37 6.07 7.29 2.05
CA PHE A 37 4.63 7.51 2.21
C PHE A 37 4.28 8.00 3.61
N ASP A 38 5.00 7.53 4.64
CA ASP A 38 4.89 8.05 6.00
C ASP A 38 5.32 9.52 6.10
N GLU A 39 6.41 9.90 5.42
CA GLU A 39 6.88 11.29 5.34
C GLU A 39 5.87 12.22 4.66
N GLU A 40 5.25 11.74 3.57
CA GLU A 40 4.24 12.47 2.80
C GLU A 40 2.80 12.35 3.38
N GLN A 41 2.65 11.67 4.52
CA GLN A 41 1.38 11.45 5.22
C GLN A 41 0.30 10.78 4.35
N ILE A 42 0.71 9.82 3.52
CA ILE A 42 -0.19 9.02 2.67
C ILE A 42 -0.54 7.73 3.41
N GLY A 43 -1.84 7.49 3.62
CA GLY A 43 -2.31 6.21 4.15
C GLY A 43 -2.03 5.06 3.18
N TYR A 44 -1.35 4.02 3.66
CA TYR A 44 -1.01 2.84 2.86
C TYR A 44 -1.25 1.54 3.61
N LEU A 45 -1.32 0.44 2.84
CA LEU A 45 -1.37 -0.93 3.33
C LEU A 45 -0.42 -1.77 2.48
N THR A 46 0.48 -2.51 3.13
CA THR A 46 1.27 -3.54 2.47
C THR A 46 0.64 -4.91 2.68
N ARG A 47 0.68 -5.75 1.64
CA ARG A 47 0.22 -7.13 1.71
C ARG A 47 1.24 -8.05 1.07
N GLU A 48 1.79 -8.95 1.88
CA GLU A 48 2.63 -10.03 1.40
C GLU A 48 1.77 -11.11 0.73
N MET A 49 2.14 -11.51 -0.48
CA MET A 49 1.52 -12.63 -1.17
C MET A 49 2.31 -13.91 -0.88
N GLU A 50 1.97 -14.59 0.21
CA GLU A 50 2.56 -15.90 0.51
C GLU A 50 2.03 -16.97 -0.46
N MET A 51 2.93 -17.77 -1.02
CA MET A 51 2.56 -18.94 -1.82
C MET A 51 1.76 -19.95 -1.00
N SER A 52 0.63 -20.42 -1.54
CA SER A 52 -0.04 -21.60 -1.02
C SER A 52 0.91 -22.81 -1.08
N MET A 53 1.00 -23.63 -0.02
CA MET A 53 1.83 -24.84 0.06
C MET A 53 1.46 -25.95 -0.97
N MET A 54 0.55 -25.68 -1.89
CA MET A 54 0.13 -26.59 -2.96
C MET A 54 0.83 -26.19 -4.26
N PRO A 55 1.36 -27.15 -5.05
CA PRO A 55 2.07 -26.85 -6.30
C PRO A 55 1.08 -26.46 -7.39
N VAL A 56 0.57 -25.24 -7.34
CA VAL A 56 -0.11 -24.57 -8.44
C VAL A 56 0.94 -23.79 -9.22
N HIS A 57 1.26 -24.25 -10.43
CA HIS A 57 2.08 -23.51 -11.38
C HIS A 57 1.38 -22.18 -11.73
N VAL A 58 1.76 -21.10 -11.07
CA VAL A 58 1.45 -19.72 -11.47
C VAL A 58 2.64 -18.85 -11.09
N GLY A 59 3.36 -18.36 -12.10
CA GLY A 59 4.67 -17.71 -11.98
C GLY A 59 4.67 -16.30 -11.40
N GLY A 60 4.20 -16.12 -10.17
CA GLY A 60 4.38 -14.89 -9.38
C GLY A 60 4.83 -15.29 -7.98
N HIS A 61 6.14 -15.32 -7.78
CA HIS A 61 6.78 -15.77 -6.55
C HIS A 61 6.96 -14.58 -5.60
N ASP A 62 6.47 -14.71 -4.35
CA ASP A 62 6.76 -13.86 -3.17
C ASP A 62 6.89 -12.36 -3.45
N GLU A 63 5.77 -11.71 -3.77
CA GLU A 63 5.70 -10.25 -3.93
C GLU A 63 4.94 -9.60 -2.77
N VAL A 64 5.34 -8.38 -2.45
CA VAL A 64 4.59 -7.48 -1.57
C VAL A 64 3.86 -6.48 -2.43
N ARG A 65 2.56 -6.35 -2.17
CA ARG A 65 1.69 -5.34 -2.81
C ARG A 65 1.54 -4.14 -1.90
N LEU A 66 1.60 -2.96 -2.51
CA LEU A 66 1.34 -1.68 -1.89
C LEU A 66 -0.02 -1.17 -2.36
N ALA A 67 -0.90 -0.92 -1.39
CA ALA A 67 -2.20 -0.31 -1.61
C ALA A 67 -2.28 1.05 -0.92
N VAL A 68 -3.03 1.98 -1.52
CA VAL A 68 -3.29 3.33 -1.00
C VAL A 68 -4.77 3.65 -1.10
N GLU A 69 -5.21 4.68 -0.38
CA GLU A 69 -6.58 5.17 -0.50
C GLU A 69 -6.90 5.60 -1.94
N SER A 70 -8.12 5.31 -2.42
CA SER A 70 -8.52 5.57 -3.82
C SER A 70 -8.32 7.02 -4.26
N GLY A 71 -8.55 7.99 -3.36
CA GLY A 71 -8.32 9.42 -3.61
C GLY A 71 -6.84 9.83 -3.71
N ARG A 72 -5.90 8.92 -3.44
CA ARG A 72 -4.45 9.19 -3.39
C ARG A 72 -3.65 8.42 -4.44
N VAL A 73 -4.30 7.62 -5.29
CA VAL A 73 -3.65 6.77 -6.30
C VAL A 73 -2.69 7.55 -7.19
N ASP A 74 -3.14 8.65 -7.80
CA ASP A 74 -2.30 9.42 -8.73
C ASP A 74 -1.10 10.05 -8.02
N GLN A 75 -1.29 10.57 -6.81
CA GLN A 75 -0.22 11.14 -5.99
C GLN A 75 0.81 10.06 -5.63
N ALA A 76 0.36 8.91 -5.14
CA ALA A 76 1.21 7.81 -4.72
C ALA A 76 1.99 7.21 -5.90
N ARG A 77 1.35 7.04 -7.07
CA ARG A 77 2.04 6.60 -8.29
C ARG A 77 3.10 7.60 -8.74
N GLY A 78 2.81 8.89 -8.65
CA GLY A 78 3.77 9.96 -8.93
C GLY A 78 5.00 9.89 -8.02
N LEU A 79 4.81 9.67 -6.71
CA LEU A 79 5.90 9.53 -5.75
C LEU A 79 6.76 8.29 -6.04
N ILE A 80 6.15 7.14 -6.36
CA ILE A 80 6.90 5.93 -6.74
C ILE A 80 7.73 6.20 -8.00
N GLN A 81 7.14 6.82 -9.02
CA GLN A 81 7.87 7.17 -10.24
C GLN A 81 9.02 8.13 -9.95
N GLN A 82 8.80 9.13 -9.11
CA GLN A 82 9.84 10.06 -8.72
C GLN A 82 10.96 9.35 -7.95
N ALA A 83 10.64 8.46 -7.01
CA ALA A 83 11.63 7.69 -6.25
C ALA A 83 12.51 6.80 -7.15
N ILE A 84 11.95 6.26 -8.24
CA ILE A 84 12.72 5.51 -9.25
C ILE A 84 13.64 6.46 -10.03
N VAL A 85 13.12 7.62 -10.47
CA VAL A 85 13.90 8.61 -11.23
C VAL A 85 15.03 9.21 -10.40
N ASP A 86 14.78 9.44 -9.11
CA ASP A 86 15.75 9.97 -8.14
C ASP A 86 16.73 8.88 -7.65
N GLU A 87 16.63 7.65 -8.18
CA GLU A 87 17.43 6.47 -7.80
C GLU A 87 17.34 6.12 -6.29
N ALA A 88 16.29 6.56 -5.61
CA ALA A 88 16.01 6.22 -4.21
C ALA A 88 15.59 4.74 -4.07
N ILE A 89 14.92 4.21 -5.09
CA ILE A 89 14.63 2.78 -5.24
C ILE A 89 15.05 2.27 -6.62
N PRO A 90 15.37 0.97 -6.76
CA PRO A 90 15.79 0.41 -8.05
C PRO A 90 14.65 0.33 -9.08
N GLY A 91 13.40 0.22 -8.63
CA GLY A 91 12.25 0.07 -9.53
C GLY A 91 12.14 -1.35 -10.10
N ASP A 92 12.50 -2.36 -9.30
CA ASP A 92 12.42 -3.78 -9.69
C ASP A 92 10.97 -4.27 -9.77
N GLY A 93 10.06 -3.57 -9.10
CA GLY A 93 8.63 -3.85 -9.10
C GLY A 93 7.88 -3.38 -10.35
N HIS A 94 6.56 -3.46 -10.28
CA HIS A 94 5.68 -3.05 -11.36
C HIS A 94 4.40 -2.41 -10.83
N PHE A 95 3.86 -1.48 -11.61
CA PHE A 95 2.57 -0.88 -11.32
C PHE A 95 1.45 -1.87 -11.64
N ILE A 96 0.49 -1.99 -10.73
CA ILE A 96 -0.72 -2.76 -10.93
C ILE A 96 -1.68 -1.90 -11.78
N GLU A 97 -2.21 -2.47 -12.86
CA GLU A 97 -3.23 -1.84 -13.68
C GLU A 97 -4.60 -1.99 -13.01
N GLN A 98 -5.38 -0.92 -12.99
CA GLN A 98 -6.76 -0.91 -12.52
C GLN A 98 -7.65 -1.10 -13.76
N ASP A 99 -8.32 -2.24 -13.87
CA ASP A 99 -9.32 -2.52 -14.92
C ASP A 99 -10.59 -1.67 -14.76
#